data_AF-A0A935FRN1-F1
#
_entry.id   AF-A0A935FRN1-F1
#
_cell.length_a   1.000
_cell.length_b   1.000
_cell.length_c   1.000
_cell.angle_alpha   90.00
_cell.angle_beta   90.00
_cell.angle_gamma   90.00
#
_symmetry.space_group_name_H-M   'P 1'
#
loop_
_entity.id
_entity.type
_entity.pdbx_description
1 polymer ?
#
loop_
_entity_poly.entity_id
_entity_poly.type
_entity_poly.pdbx_seq_one_letter_code
_entity_poly.pdbx_strand_id
1 'polypeptide(L)'
;MKTRRILILICFSMLASTFVSTSLKNDISHEESQLIPAPVDSKKLDINNISTWFTNIGSFNREPVTGNQGFEWPKGTNHFARYVSGIWMAARVDGDTLLCVAAFD
;
A
#
# COMPACT_ATOMS: atom_id res chain seq x y z
N MET A 1 25.18 -57.61 15.71
CA MET A 1 24.14 -57.43 14.67
C MET A 1 23.04 -56.42 15.02
N LYS A 2 22.66 -56.21 16.30
CA LYS A 2 21.58 -55.28 16.68
C LYS A 2 21.93 -53.79 16.48
N THR A 3 23.17 -53.38 16.77
CA THR A 3 23.64 -51.99 16.66
C THR A 3 23.73 -51.47 15.21
N ARG A 4 24.06 -52.36 14.26
CA ARG A 4 24.19 -52.01 12.83
C ARG A 4 22.84 -51.73 12.15
N ARG A 5 21.74 -52.29 12.68
CA ARG A 5 20.37 -52.06 12.17
C ARG A 5 19.79 -50.74 12.67
N ILE A 6 20.14 -50.33 13.90
CA ILE A 6 19.71 -49.04 14.48
C ILE A 6 20.36 -47.88 13.72
N LEU A 7 21.66 -48.00 13.37
CA LEU A 7 22.37 -46.97 12.62
C LEU A 7 21.74 -46.73 11.23
N ILE A 8 21.34 -47.80 10.54
CA ILE A 8 20.70 -47.70 9.22
C ILE A 8 19.35 -46.98 9.29
N LEU A 9 18.55 -47.24 10.33
CA LEU A 9 17.25 -46.59 10.52
C LEU A 9 17.38 -45.08 10.83
N ILE A 10 18.42 -44.68 11.59
CA ILE A 10 18.71 -43.26 11.86
C ILE A 10 19.17 -42.54 10.58
N CYS A 11 20.02 -43.18 9.77
CA CYS A 11 20.45 -42.58 8.50
C CYS A 11 19.28 -42.45 7.50
N PHE A 12 18.35 -43.42 7.49
CA PHE A 12 17.20 -43.38 6.59
C PHE A 12 16.17 -42.32 6.98
N SER A 13 15.98 -42.05 8.29
CA SER A 13 15.09 -40.97 8.74
C SER A 13 15.65 -39.58 8.43
N MET A 14 16.96 -39.37 8.54
CA MET A 14 17.61 -38.10 8.18
C MET A 14 17.52 -37.83 6.66
N LEU A 15 17.60 -38.88 5.83
CA LEU A 15 17.48 -38.74 4.38
C LEU A 15 16.05 -38.43 3.92
N ALA A 16 15.02 -38.92 4.63
CA ALA A 16 13.62 -38.61 4.31
C ALA A 16 13.27 -37.14 4.59
N SER A 17 13.85 -36.52 5.61
CA SER A 17 13.58 -35.11 5.96
C SER A 17 14.10 -34.09 4.94
N THR A 18 15.15 -34.42 4.18
CA THR A 18 15.69 -33.51 3.15
C THR A 18 14.90 -33.57 1.84
N PHE A 19 14.25 -34.70 1.52
CA PHE A 19 13.46 -34.84 0.30
C PHE A 19 12.11 -34.08 0.33
N VAL A 20 11.47 -33.99 1.50
CA VAL A 20 10.15 -33.32 1.64
C VAL A 20 10.24 -31.81 1.41
N SER A 21 11.39 -31.18 1.71
CA SER A 21 11.55 -29.72 1.58
C SER A 21 11.67 -29.24 0.13
N THR A 22 12.02 -30.11 -0.82
CA THR A 22 12.22 -29.72 -2.22
C THR A 22 10.94 -29.83 -3.06
N SER A 23 9.95 -30.62 -2.64
CA SER A 23 8.77 -30.94 -3.45
C SER A 23 7.60 -29.95 -3.33
N LEU A 24 7.66 -28.96 -2.44
CA LEU A 24 6.55 -28.00 -2.22
C LEU A 24 6.74 -26.62 -2.87
N LYS A 25 7.77 -26.43 -3.70
CA LYS A 25 8.13 -25.09 -4.20
C LYS A 25 7.88 -24.80 -5.68
N ASN A 26 7.37 -25.75 -6.47
CA ASN A 26 7.43 -25.63 -7.93
C ASN A 26 6.13 -25.48 -8.73
N ASP A 27 4.94 -25.46 -8.11
CA ASP A 27 3.66 -25.43 -8.86
C ASP A 27 2.90 -24.10 -8.78
N ILE A 28 3.59 -22.97 -8.65
CA ILE A 28 2.96 -21.66 -8.85
C ILE A 28 3.80 -20.84 -9.82
N SER A 29 3.62 -21.10 -11.12
CA SER A 29 3.94 -20.13 -12.15
C SER A 29 2.94 -18.97 -12.04
N HIS A 30 3.23 -17.99 -11.20
CA HIS A 30 2.58 -16.68 -11.31
C HIS A 30 3.06 -16.04 -12.60
N GLU A 31 2.26 -16.12 -13.65
CA GLU A 31 2.36 -15.20 -14.78
C GLU A 31 1.98 -13.82 -14.25
N GLU A 32 2.94 -13.14 -13.65
CA GLU A 32 2.81 -11.74 -13.26
C GLU A 32 2.67 -10.95 -14.56
N SER A 33 1.41 -10.68 -14.95
CA SER A 33 1.12 -9.71 -15.98
C SER A 33 1.78 -8.40 -15.54
N GLN A 34 2.89 -8.07 -16.18
CA GLN A 34 3.59 -6.80 -16.01
C GLN A 34 2.68 -5.71 -16.62
N LEU A 35 1.59 -5.40 -15.92
CA LEU A 35 0.75 -4.26 -16.21
C LEU A 35 1.64 -3.03 -16.01
N ILE A 36 2.10 -2.44 -17.11
CA ILE A 36 2.77 -1.15 -17.08
C ILE A 36 1.75 -0.18 -16.48
N PRO A 37 2.01 0.41 -15.30
CA PRO A 37 1.08 1.36 -14.72
C PRO A 37 0.90 2.51 -15.71
N ALA A 38 -0.35 2.92 -15.95
CA ALA A 38 -0.60 4.11 -16.73
C ALA A 38 0.16 5.29 -16.09
N PRO A 39 0.75 6.20 -16.89
CA PRO A 39 1.38 7.40 -16.35
C PRO A 39 0.39 8.14 -15.45
N VAL A 40 0.88 8.67 -14.32
CA VAL A 40 0.05 9.50 -13.43
C VAL A 40 -0.30 10.77 -14.19
N ASP A 41 -1.60 10.98 -14.43
CA ASP A 41 -2.15 12.18 -15.04
C ASP A 41 -2.89 12.99 -13.98
N SER A 42 -2.82 14.32 -14.07
CA SER A 42 -3.45 15.25 -13.14
C SER A 42 -4.26 16.29 -13.89
N LYS A 43 -5.51 16.51 -13.49
CA LYS A 43 -6.39 17.53 -14.07
C LYS A 43 -6.93 18.46 -13.01
N LYS A 44 -7.00 19.74 -13.36
CA LYS A 44 -7.58 20.77 -12.52
C LYS A 44 -9.07 20.95 -12.83
N LEU A 45 -9.90 20.86 -11.79
CA LEU A 45 -11.27 21.37 -11.82
C LEU A 45 -11.23 22.83 -11.40
N ASP A 46 -11.54 23.72 -12.34
CA ASP A 46 -11.58 25.16 -12.13
C ASP A 46 -12.91 25.70 -12.68
N ILE A 47 -13.92 25.73 -11.81
CA ILE A 47 -15.28 26.15 -12.18
C ILE A 47 -15.94 26.89 -11.03
N ASN A 48 -16.75 27.90 -11.34
CA ASN A 48 -17.37 28.78 -10.35
C ASN A 48 -16.31 29.30 -9.35
N ASN A 49 -16.54 29.10 -8.05
CA ASN A 49 -15.63 29.47 -6.97
C ASN A 49 -14.77 28.30 -6.46
N ILE A 50 -14.65 27.20 -7.21
CA ILE A 50 -13.89 26.00 -6.80
C ILE A 50 -12.64 25.88 -7.67
N SER A 51 -11.49 25.65 -7.04
CA SER A 51 -10.24 25.25 -7.71
C SER A 51 -9.70 24.01 -7.00
N THR A 52 -9.61 22.87 -7.69
CA THR A 52 -9.03 21.64 -7.13
C THR A 52 -8.39 20.73 -8.17
N TRP A 53 -7.61 19.74 -7.72
CA TRP A 53 -6.88 18.79 -8.54
C TRP A 53 -7.38 17.36 -8.33
N PHE A 54 -7.39 16.58 -9.41
CA PHE A 54 -7.69 15.16 -9.43
C PHE A 54 -6.65 14.42 -10.24
N THR A 55 -6.32 13.20 -9.81
CA THR A 55 -5.39 12.31 -10.52
C THR A 55 -6.07 11.01 -10.93
N ASN A 56 -5.52 10.31 -11.92
CA ASN A 56 -6.00 8.99 -12.34
C ASN A 56 -5.69 7.85 -11.34
N ILE A 57 -4.92 8.12 -10.29
CA ILE A 57 -4.58 7.17 -9.23
C ILE A 57 -5.46 7.30 -7.98
N GLY A 58 -6.39 8.27 -7.97
CA GLY A 58 -7.33 8.47 -6.87
C GLY A 58 -6.92 9.55 -5.87
N SER A 59 -5.74 10.17 -6.03
CA SER A 59 -5.38 11.38 -5.31
C SER A 59 -6.23 12.58 -5.79
N PHE A 60 -6.78 13.36 -4.85
CA PHE A 60 -7.57 14.56 -5.11
C PHE A 60 -7.33 15.63 -4.05
N ASN A 61 -7.65 16.89 -4.36
CA ASN A 61 -7.45 18.04 -3.47
C ASN A 61 -5.99 18.25 -3.03
N ARG A 62 -5.03 17.71 -3.77
CA ARG A 62 -3.59 17.88 -3.57
C ARG A 62 -2.98 18.44 -4.85
N GLU A 63 -2.19 19.50 -4.71
CA GLU A 63 -1.50 20.07 -5.85
C GLU A 63 -0.39 19.08 -6.29
N PRO A 64 -0.32 18.70 -7.58
CA PRO A 64 0.52 17.57 -8.03
C PRO A 64 2.02 17.86 -8.10
N VAL A 65 2.46 19.13 -8.19
CA VAL A 65 3.87 19.50 -8.36
C VAL A 65 4.58 19.70 -7.02
N THR A 66 3.96 20.47 -6.13
CA THR A 66 4.41 20.88 -4.80
C THR A 66 3.94 19.94 -3.71
N GLY A 67 2.85 19.20 -3.94
CA GLY A 67 2.23 18.35 -2.93
C GLY A 67 1.44 19.08 -1.85
N ASN A 68 1.23 20.39 -2.01
CA ASN A 68 0.50 21.24 -1.09
C ASN A 68 -1.03 21.06 -1.20
N GLN A 69 -1.77 21.84 -0.42
CA GLN A 69 -3.23 21.91 -0.47
C GLN A 69 -3.70 22.25 -1.89
N GLY A 70 -4.52 21.38 -2.47
CA GLY A 70 -4.99 21.52 -3.84
C GLY A 70 -6.39 22.08 -3.96
N PHE A 71 -7.24 21.95 -2.93
CA PHE A 71 -8.62 22.45 -2.96
C PHE A 71 -8.75 23.81 -2.31
N GLU A 72 -9.12 24.80 -3.13
CA GLU A 72 -9.34 26.19 -2.74
C GLU A 72 -10.82 26.58 -2.94
N TRP A 73 -11.41 27.19 -1.92
CA TRP A 73 -12.74 27.78 -1.98
C TRP A 73 -12.90 28.93 -0.98
N PRO A 74 -13.39 30.12 -1.41
CA PRO A 74 -13.55 30.53 -2.80
C PRO A 74 -12.20 30.61 -3.53
N LYS A 75 -12.14 30.20 -4.80
CA LYS A 75 -10.89 30.27 -5.57
C LYS A 75 -10.34 31.71 -5.62
N GLY A 76 -9.02 31.86 -5.51
CA GLY A 76 -8.33 33.14 -5.45
C GLY A 76 -8.34 33.83 -4.07
N THR A 77 -8.84 33.19 -3.02
CA THR A 77 -8.86 33.75 -1.65
C THR A 77 -7.77 33.21 -0.73
N ASN A 78 -6.97 32.23 -1.19
CA ASN A 78 -6.03 31.46 -0.38
C ASN A 78 -6.69 30.73 0.81
N HIS A 79 -7.99 30.44 0.73
CA HIS A 79 -8.68 29.57 1.67
C HIS A 79 -8.72 28.15 1.13
N PHE A 80 -7.97 27.27 1.77
CA PHE A 80 -7.84 25.89 1.34
C PHE A 80 -8.59 24.96 2.29
N ALA A 81 -9.35 24.02 1.73
CA ALA A 81 -10.08 23.01 2.48
C ALA A 81 -9.48 21.64 2.18
N ARG A 82 -9.12 20.88 3.23
CA ARG A 82 -8.67 19.48 3.17
C ARG A 82 -7.32 19.27 2.45
N TYR A 83 -6.28 18.98 3.24
CA TYR A 83 -4.94 18.63 2.76
C TYR A 83 -4.78 17.14 2.40
N VAL A 84 -5.62 16.25 2.97
CA VAL A 84 -5.45 14.79 2.82
C VAL A 84 -6.77 14.05 2.58
N SER A 85 -6.75 13.12 1.62
CA SER A 85 -7.80 12.14 1.31
C SER A 85 -7.53 10.80 1.97
N GLY A 86 -8.50 10.25 2.71
CA GLY A 86 -8.47 8.89 3.25
C GLY A 86 -9.21 8.74 4.58
N ILE A 87 -8.89 7.71 5.38
CA ILE A 87 -9.57 7.47 6.67
C ILE A 87 -8.98 8.41 7.72
N TRP A 88 -9.85 9.18 8.37
CA TRP A 88 -9.50 10.04 9.49
C TRP A 88 -9.95 9.34 10.78
N MET A 89 -9.01 9.09 11.68
CA MET A 89 -9.31 8.61 13.02
C MET A 89 -8.90 9.67 14.02
N ALA A 90 -9.83 10.04 14.90
CA ALA A 90 -9.60 11.00 15.97
C ALA A 90 -10.00 10.39 17.31
N ALA A 91 -9.22 10.66 18.34
CA ALA A 91 -9.51 10.23 19.71
C ALA A 91 -9.18 11.33 20.70
N ARG A 92 -9.89 11.34 21.84
CA ARG A 92 -9.59 12.22 22.96
C ARG A 92 -8.81 11.44 24.01
N VAL A 93 -7.60 11.88 24.33
CA VAL A 93 -6.71 11.24 25.31
C VAL A 93 -6.25 12.31 26.28
N ASP A 94 -6.56 12.14 27.57
CA ASP A 94 -6.19 13.07 28.66
C ASP A 94 -6.52 14.56 28.40
N GLY A 95 -7.62 14.80 27.67
CA GLY A 95 -8.09 16.15 27.34
C GLY A 95 -7.68 16.64 25.95
N ASP A 96 -6.66 16.03 25.35
CA ASP A 96 -6.12 16.38 24.03
C ASP A 96 -6.83 15.64 22.89
N THR A 97 -6.89 16.28 21.72
CA THR A 97 -7.38 15.66 20.48
C THR A 97 -6.19 15.15 19.67
N LEU A 98 -6.05 13.83 19.59
CA LEU A 98 -5.08 13.17 18.72
C LEU A 98 -5.76 12.82 17.39
N LEU A 99 -5.09 13.11 16.27
CA LEU A 99 -5.57 12.84 14.92
C LEU A 99 -4.55 11.97 14.17
N CYS A 100 -5.00 10.90 13.54
CA CYS A 100 -4.23 10.22 12.51
C CYS A 100 -5.02 10.13 11.21
N VAL A 101 -4.29 10.11 10.11
CA VAL A 101 -4.84 10.02 8.77
C VAL A 101 -4.10 8.92 8.01
N ALA A 102 -4.87 7.95 7.50
CA ALA A 102 -4.38 7.08 6.45
C ALA A 102 -4.63 7.81 5.13
N ALA A 103 -3.57 8.31 4.51
CA ALA A 103 -3.64 8.89 3.17
C ALA A 103 -3.63 7.77 2.13
N PHE A 104 -4.49 7.89 1.11
CA PHE A 104 -4.37 7.08 -0.10
C PHE A 104 -3.92 8.01 -1.22
N ASP A 105 -2.78 7.67 -1.83
CA ASP A 105 -2.23 8.29 -3.03
C ASP A 105 -2.47 7.38 -4.25
#